data_AF-A0A1L3GX97-F1
#
_entry.id   AF-A0A1L3GX97-F1
#
_cell.length_a   1.000
_cell.length_b   1.000
_cell.length_c   1.000
_cell.angle_alpha   90.00
_cell.angle_beta   90.00
_cell.angle_gamma   90.00
#
_symmetry.space_group_name_H-M   'P 1'
#
loop_
_entity.id
_entity.type
_entity.pdbx_description
1 polymer ?
#
loop_
_entity_poly.entity_id
_entity_poly.type
_entity_poly.pdbx_seq_one_letter_code
_entity_poly.pdbx_strand_id
1 'polypeptide(L)'
;KGKLGLVKIILNNQYNNIKELEKTKHIIHNTKDSYKYDIKLKENDILMFYMKKETSAESGNCEDILNIKVNSLSNNKVALKMPSIFLNNINCMFSSQDENNEKYYINIKADKTENIDGCDFTKPKGEGIYKNGFIINDVPNEEERICTVYLWNKKNETIAGIKCPYKLIPPYCFKHILYQKEIDSKKTYKTFLLSDVLDIHNIEYYGNNKEGIYMLALTTKPEKSNTVRCICEQGGKKAVMDLYIASTSGKYFSMFLTILLTLIFY
;
A
#
# COMPACT_ATOMS: atom_id res chain seq x y z
N LYS A 1 11.07 -3.39 25.41
CA LYS A 1 12.30 -3.60 24.59
C LYS A 1 11.91 -4.35 23.32
N GLY A 2 11.64 -3.64 22.22
CA GLY A 2 11.26 -4.26 20.94
C GLY A 2 12.51 -4.61 20.12
N LYS A 3 12.61 -5.84 19.62
CA LYS A 3 13.71 -6.30 18.77
C LYS A 3 13.52 -5.74 17.35
N LEU A 4 14.49 -4.94 16.89
CA LEU A 4 14.65 -4.55 15.49
C LEU A 4 15.03 -5.80 14.66
N GLY A 5 14.10 -6.26 13.81
CA GLY A 5 14.38 -7.29 12.82
C GLY A 5 15.02 -6.66 11.57
N LEU A 6 16.26 -7.01 11.28
CA LEU A 6 16.93 -6.66 10.02
C LEU A 6 16.25 -7.40 8.87
N VAL A 7 15.47 -6.68 8.06
CA VAL A 7 14.88 -7.21 6.82
C VAL A 7 15.83 -6.89 5.67
N LYS A 8 16.54 -7.89 5.15
CA LYS A 8 17.36 -7.80 3.95
C LYS A 8 16.45 -7.69 2.73
N ILE A 9 16.32 -6.50 2.15
CA ILE A 9 15.60 -6.30 0.88
C ILE A 9 16.59 -6.59 -0.27
N ILE A 10 16.34 -7.67 -1.00
CA ILE A 10 17.00 -7.91 -2.29
C ILE A 10 16.34 -6.98 -3.30
N LEU A 11 17.07 -5.94 -3.73
CA LEU A 11 16.63 -5.03 -4.78
C LEU A 11 16.65 -5.78 -6.11
N ASN A 12 15.50 -6.33 -6.51
CA ASN A 12 15.33 -6.86 -7.86
C ASN A 12 15.07 -5.70 -8.83
N ASN A 13 15.57 -5.79 -10.07
CA ASN A 13 15.57 -4.75 -11.13
C ASN A 13 14.18 -4.31 -11.66
N GLN A 14 13.14 -4.23 -10.81
CA GLN A 14 11.75 -3.98 -11.23
C GLN A 14 11.17 -2.60 -10.84
N TYR A 15 11.97 -1.69 -10.28
CA TYR A 15 11.47 -0.37 -9.86
C TYR A 15 11.69 0.68 -10.96
N ASN A 16 10.60 1.07 -11.64
CA ASN A 16 10.63 2.09 -12.71
C ASN A 16 10.60 3.55 -12.19
N ASN A 17 10.45 3.78 -10.88
CA ASN A 17 10.23 5.11 -10.29
C ASN A 17 11.31 5.49 -9.26
N ILE A 18 12.58 5.44 -9.66
CA ILE A 18 13.69 5.87 -8.81
C ILE A 18 13.94 7.37 -9.04
N LYS A 19 13.86 8.16 -7.98
CA LYS A 19 14.33 9.56 -7.96
C LYS A 19 15.67 9.60 -7.26
N GLU A 20 16.73 9.76 -8.04
CA GLU A 20 18.09 9.89 -7.52
C GLU A 20 18.47 11.38 -7.42
N LEU A 21 18.93 11.82 -6.25
CA LEU A 21 19.50 13.14 -6.07
C LEU A 21 20.97 13.15 -6.52
N GLU A 22 21.21 13.23 -7.83
CA GLU A 22 22.55 13.16 -8.42
C GLU A 22 23.53 14.23 -7.91
N LYS A 23 23.04 15.40 -7.48
CA LYS A 23 23.87 16.46 -6.87
C LYS A 23 24.49 16.08 -5.53
N THR A 24 24.13 14.91 -4.97
CA THR A 24 24.84 14.31 -3.83
C THR A 24 26.03 13.42 -4.26
N LYS A 25 26.17 13.06 -5.55
CA LYS A 25 27.33 12.32 -6.12
C LYS A 25 28.50 13.22 -6.50
N HIS A 26 28.24 14.43 -6.99
CA HIS A 26 29.25 15.36 -7.50
C HIS A 26 29.16 16.68 -6.74
N ILE A 27 29.73 16.70 -5.53
CA ILE A 27 29.90 17.93 -4.76
C ILE A 27 31.16 18.62 -5.27
N ILE A 28 31.03 19.39 -6.35
CA ILE A 28 32.00 20.43 -6.69
C ILE A 28 31.67 21.62 -5.80
N HIS A 29 32.62 21.98 -4.94
CA HIS A 29 32.55 23.12 -4.02
C HIS A 29 31.97 24.36 -4.70
N ASN A 30 30.83 24.83 -4.19
CA ASN A 30 30.40 26.20 -4.40
C ASN A 30 29.92 26.78 -3.07
N THR A 31 30.42 27.96 -2.79
CA THR A 31 30.51 28.67 -1.50
C THR A 31 29.16 29.14 -0.94
N LYS A 32 28.23 28.22 -0.61
CA LYS A 32 27.01 28.54 0.15
C LYS A 32 26.77 27.50 1.25
N ASP A 33 26.76 27.95 2.49
CA ASP A 33 26.73 27.17 3.74
C ASP A 33 25.46 26.33 4.00
N SER A 34 24.53 26.22 3.03
CA SER A 34 23.35 25.34 3.17
C SER A 34 22.78 24.89 1.82
N TYR A 35 22.47 23.59 1.73
CA TYR A 35 21.82 22.96 0.58
C TYR A 35 20.39 22.57 0.94
N LYS A 36 19.39 23.03 0.18
CA LYS A 36 17.97 22.70 0.38
C LYS A 36 17.40 22.03 -0.87
N TYR A 37 16.81 20.86 -0.70
CA TYR A 37 16.13 20.09 -1.75
C TYR A 37 14.66 19.96 -1.42
N ASP A 38 13.78 20.52 -2.26
CA ASP A 38 12.33 20.30 -2.19
C ASP A 38 11.94 19.21 -3.19
N ILE A 39 11.45 18.07 -2.69
CA ILE A 39 11.13 16.89 -3.50
C ILE A 39 9.68 16.52 -3.31
N LYS A 40 8.93 16.49 -4.42
CA LYS A 40 7.58 15.92 -4.43
C LYS A 40 7.65 14.42 -4.74
N LEU A 41 7.21 13.58 -3.83
CA LEU A 41 7.14 12.12 -3.98
C LEU A 41 5.70 11.65 -4.15
N LYS A 42 5.54 10.49 -4.80
CA LYS A 42 4.28 9.77 -4.95
C LYS A 42 4.34 8.43 -4.21
N GLU A 43 3.20 7.75 -4.12
CA GLU A 43 3.10 6.42 -3.54
C GLU A 43 4.08 5.46 -4.24
N ASN A 44 4.76 4.62 -3.46
CA ASN A 44 5.77 3.68 -3.94
C ASN A 44 7.03 4.28 -4.60
N ASP A 45 7.20 5.60 -4.66
CA ASP A 45 8.45 6.19 -5.14
C ASP A 45 9.63 5.74 -4.28
N ILE A 46 10.80 5.58 -4.91
CA ILE A 46 12.06 5.37 -4.20
C ILE A 46 12.90 6.62 -4.32
N LEU A 47 13.17 7.28 -3.19
CA LEU A 47 14.12 8.38 -3.10
C LEU A 47 15.50 7.81 -2.76
N MET A 48 16.48 8.09 -3.60
CA MET A 48 17.88 7.72 -3.36
C MET A 48 18.75 8.96 -3.23
N PHE A 49 19.60 9.00 -2.21
CA PHE A 49 20.56 10.08 -1.98
C PHE A 49 21.81 9.58 -1.25
N TYR A 50 22.88 10.36 -1.28
CA TYR A 50 24.13 10.02 -0.60
C TYR A 50 24.25 10.75 0.74
N MET A 51 24.77 10.06 1.76
CA MET A 51 25.06 10.56 3.10
C MET A 51 26.47 10.13 3.52
N LYS A 52 27.34 11.07 3.90
CA LYS A 52 28.70 10.73 4.38
C LYS A 52 28.61 9.89 5.68
N LYS A 53 29.66 9.11 5.96
CA LYS A 53 29.70 8.17 7.11
C LYS A 53 29.54 8.86 8.47
N GLU A 54 29.99 10.10 8.59
CA GLU A 54 30.04 10.85 9.86
C GLU A 54 28.91 11.89 9.99
N THR A 55 27.85 11.75 9.18
CA THR A 55 26.75 12.71 9.14
C THR A 55 25.75 12.44 10.28
N SER A 56 25.53 13.43 11.15
CA SER A 56 24.41 13.43 12.09
C SER A 56 23.11 13.73 11.35
N ALA A 57 22.09 12.89 11.50
CA ALA A 57 20.82 13.04 10.81
C ALA A 57 19.68 13.27 11.79
N GLU A 58 18.83 14.24 11.48
CA GLU A 58 17.62 14.55 12.23
C GLU A 58 16.43 14.56 11.28
N SER A 59 15.28 14.10 11.78
CA SER A 59 14.01 14.13 11.04
C SER A 59 13.04 15.05 11.75
N GLY A 60 12.53 16.07 11.06
CA GLY A 60 11.45 16.93 11.52
C GLY A 60 10.13 16.59 10.83
N ASN A 61 9.07 16.38 11.61
CA ASN A 61 7.70 16.18 11.13
C ASN A 61 7.53 15.01 10.13
N CYS A 62 8.33 13.95 10.28
CA CYS A 62 8.26 12.76 9.41
C CYS A 62 7.43 11.62 10.02
N GLU A 63 6.86 11.82 11.21
CA GLU A 63 6.03 10.85 11.93
C GLU A 63 4.73 10.50 11.18
N ASP A 64 4.26 11.40 10.32
CA ASP A 64 3.07 11.21 9.49
C ASP A 64 3.29 10.20 8.34
N ILE A 65 4.55 9.87 8.01
CA ILE A 65 4.88 8.87 6.99
C ILE A 65 4.96 7.48 7.63
N LEU A 66 3.83 6.76 7.61
CA LEU A 66 3.79 5.38 8.07
C LEU A 66 4.43 4.42 7.06
N ASN A 67 5.04 3.33 7.54
CA ASN A 67 5.60 2.25 6.72
C ASN A 67 6.70 2.66 5.71
N ILE A 68 7.41 3.77 5.95
CA ILE A 68 8.62 4.09 5.19
C ILE A 68 9.68 2.99 5.39
N LYS A 69 10.29 2.51 4.29
CA LYS A 69 11.40 1.54 4.36
C LYS A 69 12.70 2.24 4.03
N VAL A 70 13.64 2.19 4.97
CA VAL A 70 14.98 2.79 4.86
C VAL A 70 16.00 1.70 4.63
N ASN A 71 16.80 1.82 3.57
CA ASN A 71 17.95 0.96 3.32
C ASN A 71 19.22 1.81 3.20
N SER A 72 20.23 1.45 3.98
CA SER A 72 21.61 1.90 3.73
C SER A 72 22.27 0.89 2.79
N LEU A 73 22.73 1.37 1.64
CA LEU A 73 23.43 0.62 0.61
C LEU A 73 24.94 0.90 0.72
N SER A 74 25.76 0.02 0.13
CA SER A 74 27.21 0.25 0.00
C SER A 74 27.50 1.60 -0.65
N ASN A 75 28.62 2.23 -0.26
CA ASN A 75 29.05 3.55 -0.72
C ASN A 75 28.13 4.70 -0.27
N ASN A 76 27.73 4.71 1.00
CA ASN A 76 27.09 5.89 1.60
C ASN A 76 25.76 6.27 0.93
N LYS A 77 25.11 5.33 0.24
CA LYS A 77 23.86 5.56 -0.49
C LYS A 77 22.69 5.15 0.38
N VAL A 78 21.75 6.05 0.63
CA VAL A 78 20.50 5.78 1.33
C VAL A 78 19.37 5.70 0.32
N ALA A 79 18.51 4.69 0.47
CA ALA A 79 17.29 4.53 -0.29
C ALA A 79 16.09 4.53 0.66
N LEU A 80 15.16 5.45 0.42
CA LEU A 80 13.88 5.54 1.10
C LEU A 80 12.80 5.07 0.13
N LYS A 81 12.15 3.95 0.42
CA LYS A 81 10.93 3.54 -0.29
C LYS A 81 9.73 4.14 0.42
N MET A 82 8.99 4.98 -0.32
CA MET A 82 7.74 5.55 0.15
C MET A 82 6.65 4.48 0.29
N PRO A 83 5.73 4.65 1.26
CA PRO A 83 4.59 3.75 1.42
C PRO A 83 3.67 3.77 0.20
N SER A 84 2.77 2.80 0.14
CA SER A 84 1.74 2.74 -0.90
C SER A 84 0.52 3.62 -0.59
N ILE A 85 0.40 4.15 0.63
CA ILE A 85 -0.71 5.03 1.05
C ILE A 85 -0.17 6.17 1.90
N PHE A 86 -0.54 7.40 1.57
CA PHE A 86 -0.36 8.57 2.43
C PHE A 86 -1.69 8.92 3.10
N LEU A 87 -1.74 8.83 4.43
CA LEU A 87 -2.96 9.13 5.20
C LEU A 87 -3.28 10.63 5.25
N ASN A 88 -2.24 11.46 5.19
CA ASN A 88 -2.27 12.91 5.24
C ASN A 88 -1.33 13.49 4.19
N ASN A 89 -1.47 14.79 3.92
CA ASN A 89 -0.44 15.51 3.17
C ASN A 89 0.86 15.48 3.99
N ILE A 90 1.95 15.14 3.33
CA ILE A 90 3.26 15.02 3.95
C ILE A 90 4.07 16.29 3.67
N ASN A 91 4.68 16.83 4.73
CA ASN A 91 5.71 17.85 4.64
C ASN A 91 6.78 17.55 5.70
N CYS A 92 7.72 16.68 5.34
CA CYS A 92 8.73 16.13 6.21
C CYS A 92 10.10 16.68 5.81
N MET A 93 10.93 17.02 6.78
CA MET A 93 12.29 17.54 6.54
C MET A 93 13.32 16.58 7.12
N PHE A 94 14.23 16.09 6.29
CA PHE A 94 15.46 15.45 6.74
C PHE A 94 16.58 16.48 6.73
N SER A 95 17.23 16.68 7.86
CA SER A 95 18.44 17.46 7.94
C SER A 95 19.63 16.58 8.24
N SER A 96 20.76 16.92 7.64
CA SER A 96 22.01 16.20 7.84
C SER A 96 23.15 17.21 7.88
N GLN A 97 24.10 17.03 8.78
CA GLN A 97 25.26 17.91 8.90
C GLN A 97 26.53 17.09 8.77
N ASP A 98 27.48 17.56 7.96
CA ASP A 98 28.79 16.92 7.83
C ASP A 98 29.85 17.55 8.74
N GLU A 99 31.06 16.95 8.77
CA GLU A 99 32.19 17.39 9.59
C GLU A 99 32.66 18.83 9.30
N ASN A 100 32.36 19.36 8.11
CA ASN A 100 32.67 20.74 7.73
C ASN A 100 31.58 21.73 8.20
N ASN A 101 30.62 21.27 9.01
CA ASN A 101 29.41 21.99 9.39
C ASN A 101 28.50 22.40 8.22
N GLU A 102 28.65 21.78 7.04
CA GLU A 102 27.73 22.02 5.94
C GLU A 102 26.39 21.36 6.26
N LYS A 103 25.31 22.15 6.20
CA LYS A 103 23.96 21.68 6.50
C LYS A 103 23.19 21.37 5.23
N TYR A 104 22.64 20.16 5.19
CA TYR A 104 21.83 19.65 4.09
C TYR A 104 20.41 19.45 4.58
N TYR A 105 19.44 19.89 3.79
CA TYR A 105 18.02 19.76 4.07
C TYR A 105 17.31 19.13 2.88
N ILE A 106 16.56 18.07 3.13
CA ILE A 106 15.69 17.41 2.15
C ILE A 106 14.26 17.52 2.66
N ASN A 107 13.48 18.40 2.04
CA ASN A 107 12.05 18.53 2.27
C ASN A 107 11.30 17.58 1.34
N ILE A 108 10.69 16.55 1.92
CA ILE A 108 9.80 15.62 1.24
C ILE A 108 8.37 16.12 1.35
N LYS A 109 7.73 16.29 0.20
CA LYS A 109 6.31 16.62 0.08
C LYS A 109 5.58 15.49 -0.64
N ALA A 110 4.42 15.09 -0.13
CA ALA A 110 3.53 14.17 -0.81
C ALA A 110 2.08 14.58 -0.55
N ASP A 111 1.22 14.39 -1.55
CA ASP A 111 -0.20 14.63 -1.38
C ASP A 111 -0.84 13.39 -0.73
N LYS A 112 -1.88 13.60 0.06
CA LYS A 112 -2.70 12.50 0.62
C LYS A 112 -3.22 11.61 -0.51
N THR A 113 -3.26 10.30 -0.28
CA THR A 113 -3.84 9.36 -1.25
C THR A 113 -5.35 9.57 -1.35
N GLU A 114 -5.83 9.77 -2.58
CA GLU A 114 -7.24 9.94 -2.91
C GLU A 114 -7.79 8.75 -3.72
N ASN A 115 -9.12 8.66 -3.83
CA ASN A 115 -9.82 7.70 -4.69
C ASN A 115 -9.48 6.22 -4.42
N ILE A 116 -9.54 5.82 -3.16
CA ILE A 116 -9.26 4.45 -2.72
C ILE A 116 -10.35 3.50 -3.25
N ASP A 117 -9.93 2.40 -3.87
CA ASP A 117 -10.84 1.33 -4.28
C ASP A 117 -11.39 0.62 -3.04
N GLY A 118 -12.60 0.96 -2.63
CA GLY A 118 -13.10 0.51 -1.34
C GLY A 118 -14.57 0.78 -1.13
N CYS A 119 -15.04 0.41 0.06
CA CYS A 119 -16.43 0.54 0.48
C CYS A 119 -16.52 1.42 1.73
N ASP A 120 -17.23 2.54 1.64
CA ASP A 120 -17.63 3.34 2.79
C ASP A 120 -19.05 2.95 3.22
N PHE A 121 -19.20 2.38 4.42
CA PHE A 121 -20.53 1.98 4.93
C PHE A 121 -21.25 3.07 5.72
N THR A 122 -20.74 4.31 5.65
CA THR A 122 -21.29 5.50 6.29
C THR A 122 -21.79 6.54 5.29
N LYS A 123 -21.53 6.33 3.99
CA LYS A 123 -21.82 7.29 2.93
C LYS A 123 -22.29 6.58 1.66
N PRO A 124 -23.08 7.24 0.81
CA PRO A 124 -23.44 6.70 -0.50
C PRO A 124 -22.23 6.65 -1.45
N LYS A 125 -22.40 5.89 -2.54
CA LYS A 125 -21.39 5.75 -3.59
C LYS A 125 -21.01 7.10 -4.19
N GLY A 126 -19.71 7.35 -4.35
CA GLY A 126 -19.16 8.57 -4.94
C GLY A 126 -18.91 9.71 -3.95
N GLU A 127 -19.24 9.51 -2.67
CA GLU A 127 -18.95 10.49 -1.62
C GLU A 127 -17.74 10.07 -0.76
N GLY A 128 -16.87 11.03 -0.47
CA GLY A 128 -15.67 10.81 0.34
C GLY A 128 -14.48 10.27 -0.45
N ILE A 129 -13.59 9.54 0.23
CA ILE A 129 -12.34 9.04 -0.36
C ILE A 129 -12.48 7.68 -1.07
N TYR A 130 -13.61 7.00 -0.89
CA TYR A 130 -13.87 5.66 -1.41
C TYR A 130 -14.73 5.70 -2.66
N LYS A 131 -14.39 4.88 -3.66
CA LYS A 131 -15.16 4.83 -4.92
C LYS A 131 -16.56 4.20 -4.78
N ASN A 132 -16.76 3.34 -3.78
CA ASN A 132 -18.04 2.69 -3.51
C ASN A 132 -18.47 2.91 -2.06
N GLY A 133 -19.76 2.76 -1.80
CA GLY A 133 -20.32 2.92 -0.46
C GLY A 133 -21.84 2.88 -0.44
N PHE A 134 -22.39 2.67 0.75
CA PHE A 134 -23.80 2.89 1.08
C PHE A 134 -23.93 2.97 2.61
N ILE A 135 -24.95 3.66 3.11
CA ILE A 135 -25.17 3.76 4.56
C ILE A 135 -25.73 2.42 5.06
N ILE A 136 -25.06 1.76 6.00
CA ILE A 136 -25.50 0.45 6.53
C ILE A 136 -26.90 0.50 7.16
N ASN A 137 -27.29 1.64 7.73
CA ASN A 137 -28.62 1.82 8.32
C ASN A 137 -29.75 1.81 7.28
N ASP A 138 -29.43 2.05 6.00
CA ASP A 138 -30.39 2.02 4.91
C ASP A 138 -30.58 0.60 4.35
N VAL A 139 -29.78 -0.38 4.82
CA VAL A 139 -29.97 -1.79 4.47
C VAL A 139 -31.27 -2.29 5.11
N PRO A 140 -32.16 -2.95 4.36
CA PRO A 140 -33.36 -3.58 4.92
C PRO A 140 -33.00 -4.57 6.03
N ASN A 141 -33.90 -4.74 7.01
CA ASN A 141 -33.69 -5.71 8.08
C ASN A 141 -33.57 -7.13 7.50
N GLU A 142 -32.68 -7.94 8.07
CA GLU A 142 -32.40 -9.34 7.67
C GLU A 142 -31.70 -9.52 6.32
N GLU A 143 -31.42 -8.44 5.58
CA GLU A 143 -30.68 -8.50 4.32
C GLU A 143 -29.18 -8.20 4.50
N GLU A 144 -28.37 -8.86 3.69
CA GLU A 144 -26.95 -8.52 3.50
C GLU A 144 -26.83 -7.73 2.20
N ARG A 145 -26.21 -6.54 2.25
CA ARG A 145 -25.90 -5.77 1.04
C ARG A 145 -24.41 -5.87 0.74
N ILE A 146 -24.08 -6.23 -0.51
CA ILE A 146 -22.70 -6.47 -0.95
C ILE A 146 -22.17 -5.27 -1.74
N CYS A 147 -20.98 -4.83 -1.37
CA CYS A 147 -20.13 -3.91 -2.12
C CYS A 147 -18.92 -4.69 -2.66
N THR A 148 -18.82 -4.80 -3.99
CA THR A 148 -17.73 -5.53 -4.62
C THR A 148 -16.66 -4.57 -5.14
N VAL A 149 -15.41 -4.86 -4.80
CA VAL A 149 -14.22 -4.09 -5.18
C VAL A 149 -13.27 -5.00 -5.93
N TYR A 150 -12.62 -4.47 -6.97
CA TYR A 150 -11.71 -5.22 -7.81
C TYR A 150 -10.31 -4.59 -7.76
N LEU A 151 -9.32 -5.34 -7.29
CA LEU A 151 -7.91 -4.97 -7.38
C LEU A 151 -7.25 -5.59 -8.60
N TRP A 152 -6.32 -4.84 -9.19
CA TRP A 152 -5.58 -5.22 -10.38
C TRP A 152 -6.43 -5.54 -11.62
N ASN A 153 -7.65 -5.00 -11.67
CA ASN A 153 -8.50 -5.07 -12.85
C ASN A 153 -8.07 -4.01 -13.88
N LYS A 154 -7.62 -2.83 -13.42
CA LYS A 154 -6.93 -1.82 -14.23
C LYS A 154 -5.46 -1.66 -13.81
N LYS A 155 -4.66 -0.96 -14.64
CA LYS A 155 -3.28 -0.59 -14.26
C LYS A 155 -3.33 0.26 -12.98
N ASN A 156 -2.56 -0.13 -11.97
CA ASN A 156 -2.28 0.60 -10.71
C ASN A 156 -3.33 0.54 -9.60
N GLU A 157 -4.40 -0.25 -9.72
CA GLU A 157 -5.34 -0.49 -8.61
C GLU A 157 -4.75 -1.49 -7.62
N THR A 158 -3.91 -0.99 -6.71
CA THR A 158 -3.12 -1.80 -5.75
C THR A 158 -3.59 -1.63 -4.31
N ILE A 159 -4.46 -0.65 -4.06
CA ILE A 159 -4.88 -0.23 -2.72
C ILE A 159 -6.36 -0.50 -2.59
N ALA A 160 -6.76 -1.16 -1.50
CA ALA A 160 -8.17 -1.27 -1.14
C ALA A 160 -8.45 -0.79 0.28
N GLY A 161 -9.70 -0.40 0.54
CA GLY A 161 -10.11 -0.02 1.89
C GLY A 161 -11.58 -0.24 2.22
N ILE A 162 -11.87 -0.23 3.51
CA ILE A 162 -13.20 -0.34 4.09
C ILE A 162 -13.33 0.69 5.21
N LYS A 163 -14.45 1.42 5.22
CA LYS A 163 -14.86 2.24 6.36
C LYS A 163 -16.07 1.60 7.05
N CYS A 164 -15.82 1.08 8.24
CA CYS A 164 -16.80 0.47 9.14
C CYS A 164 -16.56 1.01 10.56
N PRO A 165 -17.28 2.06 11.00
CA PRO A 165 -17.18 2.56 12.38
C PRO A 165 -17.91 1.67 13.40
N TYR A 166 -18.46 0.54 12.95
CA TYR A 166 -19.23 -0.40 13.75
C TYR A 166 -18.42 -1.69 13.99
N LYS A 167 -19.09 -2.84 14.11
CA LYS A 167 -18.42 -4.12 14.32
C LYS A 167 -17.88 -4.66 12.99
N LEU A 168 -16.55 -4.66 12.84
CA LEU A 168 -15.87 -5.28 11.71
C LEU A 168 -15.60 -6.77 11.97
N ILE A 169 -15.90 -7.60 10.98
CA ILE A 169 -15.72 -9.05 11.00
C ILE A 169 -14.89 -9.47 9.77
N PRO A 170 -13.68 -10.01 9.97
CA PRO A 170 -12.98 -10.17 11.24
C PRO A 170 -12.52 -8.82 11.85
N PRO A 171 -12.21 -8.74 13.17
CA PRO A 171 -11.87 -7.47 13.87
C PRO A 171 -10.67 -6.69 13.33
N TYR A 172 -9.90 -7.28 12.42
CA TYR A 172 -8.75 -6.67 11.75
C TYR A 172 -8.73 -7.03 10.26
N CYS A 173 -9.88 -6.94 9.60
CA CYS A 173 -9.88 -6.91 8.15
C CYS A 173 -9.01 -5.71 7.67
N PHE A 174 -8.02 -5.88 6.80
CA PHE A 174 -7.78 -7.02 5.90
C PHE A 174 -6.66 -7.99 6.31
N LYS A 175 -6.01 -7.82 7.47
CA LYS A 175 -5.00 -8.80 7.91
C LYS A 175 -5.63 -10.17 8.09
N HIS A 176 -6.81 -10.20 8.69
CA HIS A 176 -7.68 -11.37 8.74
C HIS A 176 -8.89 -11.14 7.84
N ILE A 177 -9.21 -12.10 6.99
CA ILE A 177 -10.33 -12.03 6.06
C ILE A 177 -11.21 -13.27 6.18
N LEU A 178 -12.45 -13.18 5.71
CA LEU A 178 -13.28 -14.35 5.46
C LEU A 178 -12.98 -14.87 4.06
N TYR A 179 -12.59 -16.14 3.98
CA TYR A 179 -12.35 -16.83 2.72
C TYR A 179 -13.28 -18.02 2.59
N GLN A 180 -13.85 -18.20 1.40
CA GLN A 180 -14.76 -19.29 1.11
C GLN A 180 -13.97 -20.57 0.86
N LYS A 181 -14.22 -21.61 1.66
CA LYS A 181 -13.74 -22.97 1.40
C LYS A 181 -14.90 -23.94 1.29
N GLU A 182 -14.70 -24.99 0.52
CA GLU A 182 -15.60 -26.14 0.50
C GLU A 182 -15.21 -27.10 1.61
N ILE A 183 -16.13 -27.37 2.53
CA ILE A 183 -15.98 -28.31 3.65
C ILE A 183 -17.23 -29.18 3.61
N ASP A 184 -17.07 -30.50 3.51
CA ASP A 184 -18.18 -31.45 3.40
C ASP A 184 -19.19 -31.08 2.30
N SER A 185 -18.66 -30.69 1.12
CA SER A 185 -19.44 -30.20 -0.03
C SER A 185 -20.29 -28.95 0.23
N LYS A 186 -20.06 -28.24 1.35
CA LYS A 186 -20.72 -26.98 1.69
C LYS A 186 -19.72 -25.84 1.62
N LYS A 187 -20.05 -24.80 0.86
CA LYS A 187 -19.25 -23.57 0.82
C LYS A 187 -19.44 -22.80 2.12
N THR A 188 -18.38 -22.68 2.89
CA THR A 188 -18.37 -22.01 4.19
C THR A 188 -17.29 -20.94 4.23
N TYR A 189 -17.62 -19.77 4.75
CA TYR A 189 -16.65 -18.73 5.02
C TYR A 189 -15.95 -19.01 6.36
N LYS A 190 -14.62 -19.03 6.34
CA LYS A 190 -13.78 -19.14 7.55
C LYS A 190 -12.75 -18.02 7.56
N THR A 191 -12.27 -17.69 8.75
CA THR A 191 -11.25 -16.66 8.91
C THR A 191 -9.87 -17.20 8.55
N PHE A 192 -9.13 -16.48 7.71
CA PHE A 192 -7.74 -16.77 7.34
C PHE A 192 -6.90 -15.50 7.37
N LEU A 193 -5.58 -15.67 7.43
CA LEU A 193 -4.65 -14.59 7.09
C LEU A 193 -4.69 -14.33 5.59
N LEU A 194 -4.76 -13.06 5.20
CA LEU A 194 -4.78 -12.69 3.79
C LEU A 194 -3.49 -13.12 3.07
N SER A 195 -2.34 -13.02 3.75
CA SER A 195 -1.04 -13.47 3.21
C SER A 195 -1.08 -14.93 2.77
N ASP A 196 -1.73 -15.79 3.55
CA ASP A 196 -1.74 -17.23 3.32
C ASP A 196 -2.70 -17.60 2.17
N VAL A 197 -3.79 -16.85 2.02
CA VAL A 197 -4.75 -17.02 0.92
C VAL A 197 -4.15 -16.55 -0.41
N LEU A 198 -3.37 -15.47 -0.38
CA LEU A 198 -2.77 -14.88 -1.57
C LEU A 198 -1.38 -15.43 -1.91
N ASP A 199 -0.75 -16.14 -0.97
CA ASP A 199 0.65 -16.58 -1.04
C ASP A 199 1.64 -15.43 -1.31
N ILE A 200 1.44 -14.29 -0.61
CA ILE A 200 2.31 -13.12 -0.69
C ILE A 200 2.59 -12.55 0.70
N HIS A 201 3.83 -12.11 0.93
CA HIS A 201 4.26 -11.58 2.24
C HIS A 201 4.38 -10.05 2.29
N ASN A 202 4.48 -9.38 1.14
CA ASN A 202 4.66 -7.92 1.06
C ASN A 202 3.32 -7.19 0.94
N ILE A 203 2.47 -7.34 1.95
CA ILE A 203 1.20 -6.61 2.09
C ILE A 203 1.39 -5.49 3.12
N GLU A 204 1.01 -4.28 2.76
CA GLU A 204 0.96 -3.15 3.70
C GLU A 204 -0.45 -3.04 4.26
N TYR A 205 -0.57 -2.92 5.58
CA TYR A 205 -1.85 -2.75 6.28
C TYR A 205 -1.85 -1.42 7.02
N TYR A 206 -2.96 -0.68 6.88
CA TYR A 206 -3.17 0.60 7.54
C TYR A 206 -4.53 0.57 8.24
N GLY A 207 -4.64 1.17 9.41
CA GLY A 207 -5.89 1.17 10.17
C GLY A 207 -5.99 2.34 11.13
N ASN A 208 -7.19 2.89 11.23
CA ASN A 208 -7.61 3.82 12.27
C ASN A 208 -8.89 3.28 12.90
N ASN A 209 -8.73 2.56 14.02
CA ASN A 209 -9.83 1.92 14.71
C ASN A 209 -10.87 2.94 15.23
N LYS A 210 -10.44 4.15 15.60
CA LYS A 210 -11.35 5.20 16.10
C LYS A 210 -12.31 5.67 15.00
N GLU A 211 -11.82 5.73 13.77
CA GLU A 211 -12.62 6.16 12.60
C GLU A 211 -13.23 5.00 11.82
N GLY A 212 -12.95 3.76 12.24
CA GLY A 212 -13.37 2.54 11.56
C GLY A 212 -12.75 2.38 10.17
N ILE A 213 -11.58 2.96 9.91
CA ILE A 213 -10.94 2.93 8.58
C ILE A 213 -9.89 1.83 8.55
N TYR A 214 -9.95 0.96 7.55
CA TYR A 214 -8.96 -0.09 7.35
C TYR A 214 -8.61 -0.18 5.88
N MET A 215 -7.31 -0.27 5.57
CA MET A 215 -6.81 -0.28 4.20
C MET A 215 -5.70 -1.31 4.06
N LEU A 216 -5.55 -1.81 2.84
CA LEU A 216 -4.44 -2.66 2.43
C LEU A 216 -3.83 -2.10 1.15
N ALA A 217 -2.53 -2.32 0.96
CA ALA A 217 -1.89 -2.17 -0.33
C ALA A 217 -1.11 -3.43 -0.69
N LEU A 218 -1.33 -3.91 -1.92
CA LEU A 218 -0.63 -5.04 -2.50
C LEU A 218 0.54 -4.55 -3.34
N THR A 219 1.75 -4.77 -2.87
CA THR A 219 2.96 -4.40 -3.62
C THR A 219 3.32 -5.44 -4.69
N THR A 220 2.68 -6.60 -4.67
CA THR A 220 2.91 -7.70 -5.62
C THR A 220 1.57 -8.31 -5.99
N LYS A 221 1.38 -8.61 -7.27
CA LYS A 221 0.18 -9.26 -7.77
C LYS A 221 0.26 -10.77 -7.47
N PRO A 222 -0.79 -11.40 -6.89
CA PRO A 222 -0.76 -12.83 -6.57
C PRO A 222 -0.80 -13.70 -7.82
N GLU A 223 -0.38 -14.96 -7.68
CA GLU A 223 -0.40 -15.95 -8.77
C GLU A 223 -1.83 -16.41 -9.12
N LYS A 224 -2.72 -16.48 -8.12
CA LYS A 224 -4.10 -16.93 -8.26
C LYS A 224 -5.08 -15.83 -7.87
N SER A 225 -6.16 -15.74 -8.65
CA SER A 225 -7.23 -14.79 -8.34
C SER A 225 -7.98 -15.30 -7.14
N ASN A 226 -8.29 -14.40 -6.21
CA ASN A 226 -9.01 -14.75 -4.98
C ASN A 226 -10.07 -13.68 -4.69
N THR A 227 -11.21 -14.13 -4.16
CA THR A 227 -12.20 -13.24 -3.55
C THR A 227 -12.14 -13.43 -2.05
N VAL A 228 -11.93 -12.34 -1.32
CA VAL A 228 -11.94 -12.32 0.14
C VAL A 228 -13.04 -11.39 0.62
N ARG A 229 -13.58 -11.69 1.81
CA ARG A 229 -14.75 -11.01 2.34
C ARG A 229 -14.46 -10.37 3.70
N CYS A 230 -15.03 -9.19 3.90
CA CYS A 230 -15.13 -8.54 5.20
C CYS A 230 -16.56 -8.07 5.42
N ILE A 231 -17.02 -8.08 6.67
CA ILE A 231 -18.39 -7.74 7.03
C ILE A 231 -18.35 -6.62 8.05
N CYS A 232 -19.18 -5.61 7.85
CA CYS A 232 -19.49 -4.57 8.82
C CYS A 232 -20.90 -4.81 9.36
N GLU A 233 -21.04 -4.85 10.67
CA GLU A 233 -22.31 -5.16 11.34
C GLU A 233 -22.72 -4.02 12.28
N GLN A 234 -23.99 -3.62 12.19
CA GLN A 234 -24.61 -2.64 13.08
C GLN A 234 -26.07 -3.03 13.32
N GLY A 235 -26.45 -3.23 14.58
CA GLY A 235 -27.86 -3.46 14.94
C GLY A 235 -28.53 -4.64 14.21
N GLY A 236 -27.78 -5.71 13.92
CA GLY A 236 -28.26 -6.87 13.15
C GLY A 236 -28.20 -6.73 11.62
N LYS A 237 -27.93 -5.53 11.09
CA LYS A 237 -27.72 -5.28 9.66
C LYS A 237 -26.28 -5.59 9.27
N LYS A 238 -26.08 -6.09 8.06
CA LYS A 238 -24.76 -6.47 7.54
C LYS A 238 -24.47 -5.81 6.21
N ALA A 239 -23.38 -5.06 6.17
CA ALA A 239 -22.76 -4.57 4.96
C ALA A 239 -21.52 -5.42 4.65
N VAL A 240 -21.50 -6.03 3.48
CA VAL A 240 -20.45 -6.97 3.08
C VAL A 240 -19.56 -6.30 2.04
N MET A 241 -18.25 -6.35 2.25
CA MET A 241 -17.27 -6.02 1.23
C MET A 241 -16.67 -7.31 0.67
N ASP A 242 -16.89 -7.54 -0.62
CA ASP A 242 -16.19 -8.58 -1.38
C ASP A 242 -15.05 -7.93 -2.15
N LEU A 243 -13.83 -8.33 -1.86
CA LEU A 243 -12.62 -7.87 -2.50
C LEU A 243 -12.11 -8.95 -3.45
N TYR A 244 -12.29 -8.73 -4.75
CA TYR A 244 -11.70 -9.55 -5.80
C TYR A 244 -10.29 -9.08 -6.10
N ILE A 245 -9.32 -9.98 -6.03
CA ILE A 245 -7.91 -9.71 -6.26
C ILE A 245 -7.48 -10.52 -7.47
N ALA A 246 -7.23 -9.84 -8.60
CA ALA A 246 -6.88 -10.51 -9.84
C ALA A 246 -5.44 -11.05 -9.83
N SER A 247 -5.20 -12.13 -10.56
CA SER A 247 -3.89 -12.77 -10.73
C SER A 247 -3.07 -12.29 -11.93
N THR A 248 -1.79 -12.64 -11.95
CA THR A 248 -0.89 -12.50 -13.12
C THR A 248 -1.21 -13.48 -14.26
N SER A 249 -1.86 -14.62 -13.97
CA SER A 249 -2.01 -15.77 -14.87
C SER A 249 -2.90 -15.55 -16.11
N GLY A 250 -3.83 -14.58 -16.08
CA GLY A 250 -4.71 -14.28 -17.23
C GLY A 250 -3.97 -13.88 -18.52
N LYS A 251 -2.73 -13.39 -18.43
CA LYS A 251 -1.91 -13.05 -19.60
C LYS A 251 -1.28 -14.26 -20.27
N TYR A 252 -0.95 -15.31 -19.51
CA TYR A 252 -0.27 -16.49 -20.05
C TYR A 252 -1.23 -17.37 -20.86
N PHE A 253 -2.50 -17.48 -20.45
CA PHE A 253 -3.52 -18.22 -21.21
C PHE A 253 -3.68 -17.69 -22.65
N SER A 254 -3.64 -16.36 -22.82
CA SER A 254 -3.68 -15.74 -24.15
C SER A 254 -2.46 -16.06 -24.99
N MET A 255 -1.28 -16.17 -24.38
CA MET A 255 -0.02 -16.46 -25.08
C MET A 255 0.08 -17.93 -25.50
N PHE A 256 -0.38 -18.85 -24.67
CA PHE A 256 -0.49 -20.26 -25.05
C PHE A 256 -1.52 -20.47 -26.17
N LEU A 257 -2.64 -19.75 -26.15
CA LEU A 257 -3.66 -19.84 -27.20
C LEU A 257 -3.14 -19.32 -28.54
N THR A 258 -2.38 -18.22 -28.58
CA THR A 258 -1.78 -17.72 -29.83
C THR A 258 -0.69 -18.65 -30.37
N ILE A 259 0.09 -19.29 -29.51
CA ILE A 259 1.07 -20.33 -29.91
C ILE A 259 0.36 -21.56 -30.48
N LEU A 260 -0.73 -22.01 -29.85
CA LEU A 260 -1.51 -23.15 -30.35
C LEU A 260 -2.17 -22.84 -31.70
N LEU A 261 -2.72 -21.64 -31.88
CA LEU A 261 -3.32 -21.22 -33.14
C LEU A 261 -2.26 -21.12 -34.25
N THR A 262 -1.09 -20.58 -33.97
CA THR A 262 0.00 -20.53 -34.96
C THR A 262 0.52 -21.92 -35.34
N LEU A 263 0.51 -22.89 -34.42
CA LEU A 263 0.87 -24.29 -34.72
C LEU A 263 -0.22 -25.08 -35.47
N ILE A 264 -1.49 -24.67 -35.40
CA ILE A 264 -2.60 -25.31 -36.12
C ILE A 264 -2.75 -24.76 -37.55
N PHE A 265 -2.45 -23.47 -37.74
CA PHE A 265 -2.60 -22.76 -39.02
C PHE A 265 -1.30 -22.61 -39.82
N TYR A 266 -0.20 -23.23 -39.38
CA TYR A 266 1.07 -23.36 -40.09
C TYR A 266 1.38 -24.85 -40.30
#